data_AF-A0ABD5DGC6-F1
#
_entry.id   AF-A0ABD5DGC6-F1
#
_cell.length_a   1.000
_cell.length_b   1.000
_cell.length_c   1.000
_cell.angle_alpha   90.00
_cell.angle_beta   90.00
_cell.angle_gamma   90.00
#
_symmetry.space_group_name_H-M   'P 1'
#
loop_
_entity.id
_entity.type
_entity.pdbx_description
1 polymer ?
#
loop_
_entity_poly.entity_id
_entity_poly.type
_entity_poly.pdbx_seq_one_letter_code
_entity_poly.pdbx_strand_id
1 'polypeptide(L)'
;VNAALICRGEKLSIAIMAGLLEARGHKVSVINPVEKLLAVGHYLESTVDIAESTRRIAASQIPADHMILMAGFTAGNEKGELVVLGRNGSDYS
;
A
#
# COMPACT_ATOMS: atom_id res chain seq x y z
N VAL A 1 -13.41 11.01 -12.46
CA VAL A 1 -12.37 10.13 -13.06
C VAL A 1 -11.13 10.34 -12.20
N ASN A 2 -10.53 9.35 -11.51
CA ASN A 2 -9.10 9.40 -11.11
C ASN A 2 -8.65 8.25 -10.17
N ALA A 3 -9.35 7.92 -9.08
CA ALA A 3 -8.82 6.94 -8.11
C ALA A 3 -8.70 5.50 -8.67
N ALA A 4 -9.74 4.98 -9.35
CA ALA A 4 -9.72 3.62 -9.88
C ALA A 4 -8.75 3.42 -11.05
N LEU A 5 -8.47 4.45 -11.84
CA LEU A 5 -7.53 4.40 -12.97
C LEU A 5 -6.08 4.47 -12.47
N ILE A 6 -5.80 5.36 -11.50
CA ILE A 6 -4.49 5.46 -10.83
C ILE A 6 -4.18 4.15 -10.10
N CYS A 7 -5.14 3.60 -9.35
CA CYS A 7 -4.99 2.32 -8.64
C CYS A 7 -4.69 1.15 -9.61
N ARG A 8 -5.20 1.18 -10.84
CA ARG A 8 -4.83 0.19 -11.87
C ARG A 8 -3.40 0.36 -12.37
N GLY A 9 -2.94 1.60 -12.58
CA GLY A 9 -1.56 1.88 -12.98
C GLY A 9 -0.54 1.43 -11.95
N GLU A 10 -0.81 1.70 -10.67
CA GLU A 10 0.05 1.27 -9.58
C GLU A 10 0.07 -0.26 -9.43
N LYS A 11 -1.09 -0.92 -9.50
CA LYS A 11 -1.16 -2.39 -9.50
C LYS A 11 -0.34 -3.03 -10.62
N LEU A 12 -0.38 -2.44 -11.82
CA LEU A 12 0.43 -2.91 -12.94
C LEU A 12 1.93 -2.69 -12.68
N SER A 13 2.32 -1.52 -12.16
CA SER A 13 3.72 -1.23 -11.83
C SER A 13 4.29 -2.21 -10.79
N ILE A 14 3.49 -2.55 -9.78
CA ILE A 14 3.86 -3.52 -8.74
C ILE A 14 3.97 -4.93 -9.32
N ALA A 15 3.05 -5.32 -10.20
CA ALA A 15 3.12 -6.62 -10.87
C ALA A 15 4.39 -6.76 -11.74
N ILE A 16 4.75 -5.70 -12.49
CA ILE A 16 5.97 -5.68 -13.30
C ILE A 16 7.21 -5.75 -12.41
N MET A 17 7.27 -4.95 -11.34
CA MET A 17 8.40 -4.94 -10.41
C MET A 17 8.56 -6.27 -9.68
N ALA A 18 7.46 -6.87 -9.22
CA ALA A 18 7.47 -8.19 -8.60
C ALA A 18 8.07 -9.24 -9.53
N GLY A 19 7.56 -9.32 -10.76
CA GLY A 19 8.07 -10.26 -11.76
C GLY A 19 9.55 -10.04 -12.11
N LEU A 20 10.00 -8.78 -12.17
CA LEU A 20 11.41 -8.45 -12.38
C LEU A 20 12.30 -8.93 -11.23
N LEU A 21 11.90 -8.70 -9.97
CA LEU A 21 12.66 -9.10 -8.79
C LEU A 21 12.70 -10.62 -8.63
N GLU A 22 11.56 -11.29 -8.85
CA GLU A 22 11.46 -12.76 -8.85
C GLU A 22 12.36 -13.37 -9.94
N ALA A 23 12.35 -12.82 -11.16
CA ALA A 23 13.23 -13.26 -12.25
C ALA A 23 14.72 -13.08 -11.93
N ARG A 24 15.06 -12.17 -11.01
CA ARG A 24 16.44 -11.96 -10.51
C ARG A 24 16.78 -12.82 -9.29
N GLY A 25 15.87 -13.68 -8.84
CA GLY A 25 16.07 -14.59 -7.71
C GLY A 25 15.77 -13.99 -6.33
N HIS A 26 15.13 -12.82 -6.28
CA HIS A 26 14.66 -12.25 -5.02
C HIS A 26 13.30 -12.83 -4.64
N LYS A 27 13.07 -13.01 -3.34
CA LYS A 27 11.74 -13.31 -2.82
C LYS A 27 10.98 -12.02 -2.60
N VAL A 28 9.72 -11.98 -3.01
CA VAL A 28 8.90 -10.76 -2.99
C VAL A 28 7.58 -11.04 -2.27
N SER A 29 7.14 -10.07 -1.48
CA SER A 29 5.79 -10.05 -0.89
C SER A 29 5.07 -8.79 -1.31
N VAL A 30 4.00 -8.94 -2.10
CA VAL A 30 3.12 -7.83 -2.44
C VAL A 30 2.05 -7.69 -1.36
N ILE A 31 1.96 -6.51 -0.72
CA ILE A 31 0.96 -6.22 0.31
C ILE A 31 -0.11 -5.26 -0.20
N ASN A 32 -1.33 -5.44 0.30
CA ASN A 32 -2.46 -4.58 -0.03
C ASN A 32 -2.49 -3.36 0.92
N PRO A 33 -2.24 -2.14 0.44
CA PRO A 33 -2.22 -0.94 1.29
C PRO A 33 -3.58 -0.69 1.97
N VAL A 34 -4.70 -1.07 1.35
CA VAL A 34 -6.04 -0.90 1.94
C VAL A 34 -6.22 -1.75 3.20
N GLU A 35 -5.57 -2.92 3.23
CA GLU A 35 -5.62 -3.79 4.41
C GLU A 35 -4.58 -3.40 5.45
N LYS A 36 -3.43 -2.87 5.03
CA LYS A 36 -2.28 -2.66 5.92
C LYS A 36 -2.19 -1.25 6.49
N LEU A 37 -2.64 -0.23 5.76
CA LEU A 37 -2.60 1.17 6.20
C LEU A 37 -4.01 1.64 6.58
N LEU A 38 -4.19 1.99 7.85
CA LEU A 38 -5.41 2.66 8.30
C LEU A 38 -5.23 4.18 8.14
N ALA A 39 -6.09 4.80 7.35
CA ALA A 39 -6.20 6.25 7.26
C ALA A 39 -7.43 6.75 8.03
N VAL A 40 -7.23 7.75 8.86
CA VAL A 40 -8.28 8.39 9.67
C VAL A 40 -8.38 9.87 9.27
N GLY A 41 -9.61 10.37 9.10
CA GLY A 41 -9.89 11.76 8.72
C GLY A 41 -10.50 11.93 7.32
N HIS A 42 -10.74 13.17 6.92
CA HIS A 42 -11.27 13.51 5.60
C HIS A 42 -10.17 13.56 4.54
N TYR A 43 -10.52 13.26 3.29
CA TYR A 43 -9.62 13.12 2.12
C TYR A 43 -8.48 14.16 1.94
N LEU A 44 -8.63 15.38 2.46
CA LEU A 44 -7.60 16.44 2.39
C LEU A 44 -6.71 16.54 3.64
N GLU A 45 -7.09 15.87 4.73
CA GLU A 45 -6.44 15.88 6.05
C GLU A 45 -6.27 14.44 6.59
N SER A 46 -6.37 13.43 5.71
CA SER A 46 -6.31 12.02 6.10
C SER A 46 -4.91 11.69 6.60
N THR A 47 -4.80 11.35 7.88
CA THR A 47 -3.54 10.97 8.51
C THR A 47 -3.51 9.45 8.64
N VAL A 48 -2.36 8.83 8.38
CA VAL A 48 -2.20 7.39 8.61
C VAL A 48 -2.08 7.17 10.11
N ASP A 49 -2.90 6.29 10.66
CA ASP A 49 -2.70 5.77 12.00
C ASP A 49 -1.49 4.82 11.96
N ILE A 50 -0.33 5.36 12.30
CA ILE A 50 0.95 4.64 12.29
C ILE A 50 0.90 3.45 13.25
N ALA A 51 0.30 3.61 14.44
CA ALA A 51 0.26 2.57 15.45
C ALA A 51 -0.57 1.38 14.96
N GLU A 52 -1.76 1.64 14.43
CA GLU A 52 -2.61 0.61 13.87
C GLU A 52 -2.01 -0.04 12.62
N SER A 53 -1.48 0.76 11.71
CA SER A 53 -0.86 0.25 10.48
C SER A 53 0.35 -0.63 10.77
N THR A 54 1.17 -0.25 11.76
CA THR A 54 2.29 -1.07 12.25
C THR A 54 1.80 -2.41 12.80
N ARG A 55 0.71 -2.42 13.59
CA ARG A 55 0.11 -3.67 14.09
C ARG A 55 -0.37 -4.57 12.95
N ARG A 56 -1.03 -4.01 11.94
CA ARG A 56 -1.54 -4.77 10.78
C ARG A 56 -0.42 -5.37 9.94
N ILE A 57 0.67 -4.62 9.74
CA ILE A 57 1.86 -5.11 9.04
C ILE A 57 2.52 -6.24 9.86
N ALA A 58 2.74 -6.04 11.15
CA ALA A 58 3.32 -7.06 12.03
C ALA A 58 2.47 -8.34 12.08
N ALA A 59 1.14 -8.21 12.15
CA ALA A 59 0.21 -9.34 12.12
C ALA A 59 0.21 -10.10 10.80
N SER A 60 0.72 -9.52 9.72
CA SER A 60 0.81 -10.17 8.41
C SER A 60 1.95 -11.18 8.31
N GLN A 61 2.83 -11.23 9.32
CA GLN A 61 3.94 -12.19 9.42
C GLN A 61 4.74 -12.31 8.11
N ILE A 62 5.00 -11.18 7.46
CA ILE A 62 5.74 -11.14 6.19
C ILE A 62 7.15 -11.67 6.47
N PRO A 63 7.66 -12.64 5.67
CA PRO A 63 8.99 -13.19 5.89
C PRO A 63 10.06 -12.09 5.83
N ALA A 64 10.99 -12.10 6.79
CA ALA A 64 12.03 -11.07 6.89
C ALA A 64 13.01 -11.05 5.71
N ASP A 65 13.07 -12.14 4.94
CA ASP A 65 13.91 -12.29 3.75
C ASP A 65 13.20 -11.91 2.44
N HIS A 66 11.95 -11.41 2.51
CA HIS A 66 11.21 -10.93 1.35
C HIS A 66 11.39 -9.43 1.15
N MET A 67 11.55 -9.01 -0.12
CA MET A 67 11.37 -7.63 -0.52
C MET A 67 9.87 -7.31 -0.52
N ILE A 68 9.47 -6.28 0.20
CA ILE A 68 8.06 -5.89 0.31
C ILE A 68 7.74 -4.88 -0.80
N LEU A 69 6.69 -5.15 -1.56
CA LEU A 69 6.14 -4.23 -2.56
C LEU A 69 4.72 -3.86 -2.19
N MET A 70 4.37 -2.59 -2.37
CA MET A 70 3.05 -2.06 -2.08
C MET A 70 2.72 -0.95 -3.08
N ALA A 71 1.48 -0.89 -3.54
CA ALA A 71 1.01 0.27 -4.30
C ALA A 71 0.99 1.49 -3.37
N GLY A 72 1.63 2.58 -3.78
CA GLY A 72 1.61 3.83 -3.02
C GLY A 72 0.24 4.52 -3.06
N PHE A 73 0.18 5.73 -2.52
CA PHE A 73 -0.94 6.69 -2.71
C PHE A 73 -2.31 6.27 -2.15
N THR A 74 -2.45 5.04 -1.65
CA THR A 74 -3.72 4.44 -1.23
C THR A 74 -3.64 3.90 0.20
N ALA A 75 -4.76 3.91 0.90
CA ALA A 75 -4.93 3.34 2.23
C ALA A 75 -6.38 2.87 2.41
N GLY A 76 -6.68 2.19 3.52
CA GLY A 76 -8.02 1.82 3.92
C GLY A 76 -8.53 2.75 5.00
N ASN A 77 -9.78 3.21 4.91
CA ASN A 77 -10.42 3.88 6.04
C ASN A 77 -10.94 2.87 7.09
N GLU A 78 -11.58 3.35 8.15
CA GLU A 78 -12.16 2.52 9.21
C GLU A 78 -13.21 1.50 8.71
N LYS A 79 -13.81 1.75 7.54
CA LYS A 79 -14.78 0.86 6.89
C LYS A 79 -14.12 -0.12 5.90
N GLY A 80 -12.80 -0.07 5.75
CA GLY A 80 -12.05 -0.86 4.76
C GLY A 80 -12.22 -0.37 3.32
N GLU A 81 -12.72 0.86 3.12
CA GLU A 81 -12.88 1.46 1.80
C GLU A 81 -11.55 2.08 1.35
N LEU A 82 -11.27 1.98 0.05
CA LEU A 82 -10.08 2.58 -0.55
C LEU A 82 -10.17 4.11 -0.48
N VAL A 83 -9.18 4.72 0.16
CA VAL A 83 -8.97 6.16 0.20
C VAL A 83 -7.60 6.50 -0.37
N VAL A 84 -7.41 7.73 -0.82
CA VAL A 84 -6.12 8.23 -1.32
C VAL A 84 -5.60 9.34 -0.42
N LEU A 85 -4.29 9.37 -0.20
CA LEU A 85 -3.64 10.22 0.80
C LEU A 85 -3.30 11.64 0.27
N GLY A 86 -4.05 12.14 -0.73
CA GLY A 86 -3.86 13.48 -1.30
C GLY A 86 -2.61 13.63 -2.20
N ARG A 87 -2.36 14.84 -2.71
CA ARG A 87 -1.15 15.13 -3.54
C ARG A 87 0.10 14.95 -2.67
N ASN A 88 1.03 14.08 -3.10
CA ASN A 88 2.21 13.56 -2.36
C ASN A 88 1.97 12.33 -1.47
N GLY A 89 0.84 11.65 -1.60
CA GLY A 89 0.57 10.41 -0.85
C GLY A 89 1.59 9.29 -1.08
N SER A 90 2.34 9.31 -2.20
CA SER A 90 3.43 8.34 -2.47
C SER A 90 4.67 8.55 -1.61
N ASP A 91 4.99 9.79 -1.23
CA ASP A 91 6.14 10.09 -0.35
C ASP A 91 5.78 9.86 1.12
N TYR A 92 4.49 9.87 1.43
CA TYR A 92 3.95 9.65 2.77
C TYR A 92 3.69 8.17 3.10
N SER A 93 3.54 7.32 2.07
CA SER A 93 3.31 5.86 2.19
C SER A 93 4.61 5.08 2.21
#